data_AF-A0AA42YVQ9-F1
#
_entry.id   AF-A0AA42YVQ9-F1
#
_cell.length_a   1.000
_cell.length_b   1.000
_cell.length_c   1.000
_cell.angle_alpha   90.00
_cell.angle_beta   90.00
_cell.angle_gamma   90.00
#
_symmetry.space_group_name_H-M   'P 1'
#
loop_
_entity.id
_entity.type
_entity.pdbx_description
1 polymer ?
#
loop_
_entity_poly.entity_id
_entity_poly.type
_entity_poly.pdbx_seq_one_letter_code
_entity_poly.pdbx_strand_id
1 'polypeptide(L)'
;MLYHIVIMVIFAVLAYTVVVLFRKFAIIQKRRKERQLKESEFINKLVSEGDLKSGQLSGIYDFVEDRTNNKDVFKLKTPDNELGRDEIRALIFKEINRMSDAEIRQYYQEVQEKQHGKSRKHDRKDFFMIVDYSVNDKYYRDFIQDISESGVFIKTSQPFSVGQKIQMTFMSPDYQKPFKIKGEIVRVHTDGAGLKFIIESQVQEAALKNFMSNIQIDTIGTQSR
;
A
#
# COMPACT_ATOMS: atom_id res chain seq x y z
N MET A 1 50.17 13.81 -16.85
CA MET A 1 49.77 12.45 -17.30
C MET A 1 48.76 11.81 -16.32
N LEU A 2 49.10 11.61 -15.05
CA LEU A 2 48.22 10.93 -14.08
C LEU A 2 46.87 11.65 -13.85
N TYR A 3 46.88 12.98 -13.75
CA TYR A 3 45.68 13.79 -13.53
C TYR A 3 44.62 13.65 -14.64
N HIS A 4 45.06 13.58 -15.90
CA HIS A 4 44.16 13.40 -17.04
C HIS A 4 43.50 12.02 -17.04
N ILE A 5 44.21 10.98 -16.59
CA ILE A 5 43.66 9.63 -16.48
C ILE A 5 42.56 9.60 -15.41
N VAL A 6 42.79 10.21 -14.24
CA VAL A 6 41.79 10.28 -13.16
C VAL A 6 40.53 11.00 -13.61
N ILE A 7 40.67 12.13 -14.32
CA ILE A 7 39.54 12.88 -14.87
C ILE A 7 38.74 12.03 -15.86
N MET A 8 39.41 11.31 -16.78
CA MET A 8 38.74 10.46 -17.76
C MET A 8 37.90 9.35 -17.09
N VAL A 9 38.41 8.77 -16.00
CA VAL A 9 37.68 7.73 -15.23
C VAL A 9 36.45 8.30 -14.54
N ILE A 10 36.55 9.49 -13.94
CA ILE A 10 35.41 10.15 -13.30
C ILE A 10 34.29 10.43 -14.31
N PHE A 11 34.63 10.95 -15.49
CA PHE A 11 33.65 11.18 -16.56
C PHE A 11 33.02 9.88 -17.07
N ALA A 12 33.78 8.78 -17.17
CA ALA A 12 33.25 7.49 -17.58
C ALA A 12 32.25 6.92 -16.56
N VAL A 13 32.54 7.06 -15.26
CA VAL A 13 31.62 6.63 -14.18
C VAL A 13 30.36 7.50 -14.17
N LEU A 14 30.50 8.82 -14.28
CA LEU A 14 29.36 9.73 -14.39
C LEU A 14 28.49 9.38 -15.60
N ALA A 15 29.07 9.20 -16.78
CA ALA A 15 28.34 8.82 -17.99
C ALA A 15 27.59 7.49 -17.81
N TYR A 16 28.22 6.50 -17.18
CA TYR A 16 27.59 5.21 -16.88
C TYR A 16 26.37 5.36 -15.96
N THR A 17 26.49 6.15 -14.88
CA THR A 17 25.36 6.38 -13.95
C THR A 17 24.17 7.06 -14.62
N VAL A 18 24.42 8.02 -15.52
CA VAL A 18 23.38 8.72 -16.29
C VAL A 18 22.62 7.74 -17.19
N VAL A 19 23.33 6.82 -17.87
CA VAL A 19 22.71 5.79 -18.72
C VAL A 19 21.81 4.85 -17.90
N VAL A 20 22.24 4.43 -16.71
CA VAL A 20 21.46 3.55 -15.83
C VAL A 20 20.19 4.27 -15.33
N LEU A 21 20.30 5.54 -14.95
CA LEU A 21 19.16 6.36 -14.54
C LEU A 21 18.16 6.54 -15.70
N PHE A 22 18.65 6.80 -16.92
CA PHE A 22 17.81 6.95 -18.10
C PHE A 22 17.05 5.65 -18.44
N ARG A 23 17.71 4.49 -18.33
CA ARG A 23 17.05 3.18 -18.49
C ARG A 23 15.99 2.92 -17.43
N LYS A 24 16.27 3.22 -16.16
CA LYS A 24 15.28 3.11 -15.06
C LYS A 24 14.09 4.04 -15.30
N PHE A 25 14.35 5.27 -15.73
CA PHE A 25 13.32 6.25 -16.06
C PHE A 25 12.44 5.78 -17.22
N ALA A 26 13.01 5.23 -18.29
CA ALA A 26 12.27 4.67 -19.42
C ALA A 26 11.33 3.50 -19.00
N ILE A 27 11.82 2.60 -18.13
CA ILE A 27 11.01 1.50 -17.58
C ILE A 27 9.84 2.02 -16.74
N ILE A 28 10.06 3.08 -15.95
CA ILE A 28 9.03 3.71 -15.13
C ILE A 28 7.96 4.38 -16.01
N GLN A 29 8.39 5.07 -17.07
CA GLN A 29 7.48 5.71 -18.02
C GLN A 29 6.62 4.69 -18.78
N LYS A 30 7.19 3.55 -19.20
CA LYS A 30 6.43 2.46 -19.85
C LYS A 30 5.33 1.92 -18.94
N ARG A 31 5.64 1.64 -17.67
CA ARG A 31 4.65 1.21 -16.66
C ARG A 31 3.58 2.25 -16.34
N ARG A 32 3.85 3.54 -16.58
CA ARG A 32 2.86 4.62 -16.45
C ARG A 32 1.85 4.59 -17.61
N LYS A 33 2.32 4.43 -18.85
CA LYS A 33 1.45 4.30 -20.04
C LYS A 33 0.57 3.04 -19.99
N GLU A 34 1.13 1.90 -19.55
CA GLU A 34 0.35 0.66 -19.40
C GLU A 34 -0.73 0.76 -18.32
N ARG A 35 -0.49 1.52 -17.24
CA ARG A 35 -1.51 1.81 -16.23
C ARG A 35 -2.63 2.69 -16.79
N GLN A 36 -2.27 3.76 -17.50
CA GLN A 36 -3.26 4.64 -18.14
C GLN A 36 -4.10 3.89 -19.19
N LEU A 37 -3.49 2.96 -19.94
CA LEU A 37 -4.22 2.13 -20.89
C LEU A 37 -5.22 1.20 -20.19
N LYS A 38 -4.80 0.51 -19.13
CA LYS A 38 -5.69 -0.35 -18.32
C LYS A 38 -6.79 0.42 -17.62
N GLU A 39 -6.49 1.63 -17.13
CA GLU A 39 -7.48 2.55 -16.57
C GLU A 39 -8.50 2.96 -17.65
N SER A 40 -8.06 3.33 -18.85
CA SER A 40 -8.97 3.67 -19.95
C SER A 40 -9.82 2.49 -20.41
N GLU A 41 -9.25 1.28 -20.45
CA GLU A 41 -9.96 0.05 -20.81
C GLU A 41 -11.04 -0.29 -19.75
N PHE A 42 -10.70 -0.12 -18.48
CA PHE A 42 -11.64 -0.28 -17.37
C PHE A 42 -12.77 0.76 -17.40
N ILE A 43 -12.45 2.03 -17.67
CA ILE A 43 -13.46 3.09 -17.82
C ILE A 43 -14.37 2.81 -19.01
N ASN A 44 -13.83 2.39 -20.15
CA ASN A 44 -14.63 2.05 -21.33
C ASN A 44 -15.55 0.84 -21.07
N LYS A 45 -15.05 -0.16 -20.32
CA LYS A 45 -15.85 -1.30 -19.88
C LYS A 45 -17.00 -0.87 -18.96
N LEU A 46 -16.74 -0.02 -17.97
CA LEU A 46 -17.75 0.52 -17.05
C LEU A 46 -18.81 1.39 -17.74
N VAL A 47 -18.39 2.20 -18.72
CA VAL A 47 -19.29 3.05 -19.51
C VAL A 47 -20.17 2.20 -20.43
N SER A 48 -19.65 1.09 -20.95
CA SER A 48 -20.38 0.15 -21.82
C SER A 48 -21.33 -0.78 -21.06
N GLU A 49 -21.02 -1.13 -19.79
CA GLU A 49 -21.91 -1.90 -18.91
C GLU A 49 -23.01 -1.04 -18.23
N GLY A 50 -23.03 0.28 -18.46
CA GLY A 50 -24.15 1.16 -18.09
C GLY A 50 -24.16 1.69 -16.66
N ASP A 51 -23.08 1.50 -15.89
CA ASP A 51 -23.11 1.71 -14.43
C ASP A 51 -22.58 3.09 -13.93
N LEU A 52 -22.12 3.99 -14.82
CA LEU A 52 -21.67 5.35 -14.42
C LEU A 52 -21.88 6.43 -15.51
N LYS A 53 -22.49 7.57 -15.15
CA LYS A 53 -22.64 8.76 -16.02
C LYS A 53 -21.40 9.67 -15.95
N SER A 54 -20.95 10.15 -17.11
CA SER A 54 -19.69 10.90 -17.35
C SER A 54 -19.54 12.26 -16.66
N GLY A 55 -20.55 12.76 -15.95
CA GLY A 55 -20.55 14.11 -15.35
C GLY A 55 -19.90 14.24 -13.97
N GLN A 56 -19.50 13.15 -13.31
CA GLN A 56 -18.98 13.21 -11.92
C GLN A 56 -17.45 13.31 -11.79
N LEU A 57 -16.72 13.33 -12.91
CA LEU A 57 -15.24 13.35 -12.90
C LEU A 57 -14.63 14.77 -12.99
N SER A 58 -15.39 15.80 -13.38
CA SER A 58 -14.85 17.15 -13.57
C SER A 58 -14.67 17.96 -12.28
N GLY A 59 -15.34 17.60 -11.18
CA GLY A 59 -15.40 18.44 -9.98
C GLY A 59 -14.28 18.27 -8.94
N ILE A 60 -13.29 17.39 -9.18
CA ILE A 60 -12.29 17.03 -8.15
C ILE A 60 -10.94 17.73 -8.37
N TYR A 61 -10.66 18.27 -9.57
CA TYR A 61 -9.36 18.86 -9.91
C TYR A 61 -9.26 20.38 -9.84
N ASP A 62 -10.32 21.09 -9.47
CA ASP A 62 -10.29 22.55 -9.31
C ASP A 62 -10.33 22.93 -7.82
N PHE A 63 -9.18 22.88 -7.15
CA PHE A 63 -8.97 23.63 -5.91
C PHE A 63 -7.51 24.09 -5.86
N VAL A 64 -7.24 25.29 -6.37
CA VAL A 64 -6.70 26.45 -5.63
C VAL A 64 -6.55 27.64 -6.59
N GLU A 65 -7.34 28.70 -6.33
CA GLU A 65 -7.18 30.15 -6.60
C GLU A 65 -8.62 30.68 -6.73
N ASP A 66 -9.18 31.37 -5.74
CA ASP A 66 -8.81 32.72 -5.42
C ASP A 66 -9.39 33.13 -4.05
N ARG A 67 -8.63 33.93 -3.31
CA ARG A 67 -9.18 34.75 -2.21
C ARG A 67 -9.84 35.94 -2.89
N THR A 68 -11.12 36.18 -2.68
CA THR A 68 -11.66 37.45 -2.14
C THR A 68 -13.17 37.59 -2.39
N ASN A 69 -13.81 38.22 -1.41
CA ASN A 69 -15.06 38.96 -1.49
C ASN A 69 -16.41 38.21 -1.52
N ASN A 70 -17.14 38.52 -0.44
CA ASN A 70 -18.56 38.91 -0.41
C ASN A 70 -19.58 37.85 0.03
N LYS A 71 -20.05 38.11 1.25
CA LYS A 71 -21.43 38.13 1.74
C LYS A 71 -22.45 37.15 1.15
N ASP A 72 -23.08 36.51 2.13
CA ASP A 72 -24.49 36.18 2.21
C ASP A 72 -25.04 35.07 1.30
N VAL A 73 -25.72 34.17 2.01
CA VAL A 73 -26.76 33.26 1.54
C VAL A 73 -26.27 31.95 0.91
N PHE A 74 -26.32 30.88 1.70
CA PHE A 74 -27.37 29.89 1.47
C PHE A 74 -27.89 29.35 2.81
N LYS A 75 -28.97 29.97 3.26
CA LYS A 75 -29.90 29.40 4.22
C LYS A 75 -30.84 28.52 3.38
N LEU A 76 -30.77 27.20 3.52
CA LEU A 76 -31.89 26.35 3.15
C LEU A 76 -32.10 25.30 4.24
N LYS A 77 -33.21 25.45 4.95
CA LYS A 77 -33.72 24.45 5.88
C LYS A 77 -34.17 23.23 5.10
N THR A 78 -33.73 22.06 5.54
CA THR A 78 -34.47 20.80 5.39
C THR A 78 -34.74 20.23 6.79
N PRO A 79 -35.96 19.78 7.09
CA PRO A 79 -36.28 19.08 8.32
C PRO A 79 -35.97 17.59 8.11
N ASP A 80 -34.74 17.22 8.43
CA ASP A 80 -34.36 15.93 9.03
C ASP A 80 -32.95 16.11 9.58
N ASN A 81 -32.71 15.62 10.79
CA ASN A 81 -31.60 15.97 11.68
C ASN A 81 -30.19 15.46 11.23
N GLU A 82 -29.85 15.52 9.95
CA GLU A 82 -28.50 15.23 9.46
C GLU A 82 -27.87 16.47 8.82
N LEU A 83 -26.76 16.93 9.40
CA LEU A 83 -25.98 18.03 8.84
C LEU A 83 -25.51 17.69 7.42
N GLY A 84 -25.59 18.66 6.52
CA GLY A 84 -25.05 18.53 5.17
C GLY A 84 -23.54 18.28 5.23
N ARG A 85 -23.00 17.51 4.27
CA ARG A 85 -21.56 17.16 4.20
C ARG A 85 -20.65 18.37 4.36
N ASP A 86 -21.01 19.50 3.77
CA ASP A 86 -20.21 20.72 3.79
C ASP A 86 -20.28 21.44 5.14
N GLU A 87 -21.43 21.36 5.83
CA GLU A 87 -21.58 21.85 7.20
C GLU A 87 -20.79 20.99 8.18
N ILE A 88 -20.83 19.66 8.04
CA ILE A 88 -20.02 18.72 8.84
C ILE A 88 -18.53 19.04 8.65
N ARG A 89 -18.08 19.24 7.40
CA ARG A 89 -16.70 19.61 7.12
C ARG A 89 -16.31 20.93 7.77
N ALA A 90 -17.16 21.94 7.66
CA ALA A 90 -16.94 23.22 8.31
C ALA A 90 -16.81 23.09 9.83
N LEU A 91 -17.66 22.27 10.46
CA LEU A 91 -17.60 21.99 11.90
C LEU A 91 -16.31 21.25 12.29
N ILE A 92 -15.89 20.25 11.52
CA ILE A 92 -14.65 19.52 11.78
C ILE A 92 -13.44 20.45 11.68
N PHE A 93 -13.34 21.26 10.63
CA PHE A 93 -12.23 22.20 10.49
C PHE A 93 -12.22 23.25 11.61
N LYS A 94 -13.40 23.72 12.01
CA LYS A 94 -13.53 24.62 13.15
C LYS A 94 -13.02 23.98 14.44
N GLU A 95 -13.34 22.71 14.69
CA GLU A 95 -12.88 22.02 15.89
C GLU A 95 -11.36 21.75 15.85
N ILE A 96 -10.83 21.30 14.70
CA ILE A 96 -9.38 21.10 14.51
C ILE A 96 -8.60 22.39 14.80
N ASN A 97 -9.08 23.54 14.32
CA ASN A 97 -8.44 24.84 14.56
C ASN A 97 -8.48 25.29 16.03
N ARG A 98 -9.32 24.66 16.86
CA ARG A 98 -9.46 24.97 18.29
C ARG A 98 -8.65 24.03 19.20
N MET A 99 -8.27 22.86 18.68
CA MET A 99 -7.46 21.89 19.40
C MET A 99 -6.00 22.33 19.50
N SER A 100 -5.31 21.89 20.56
CA SER A 100 -3.86 21.98 20.66
C SER A 100 -3.16 20.96 19.77
N ASP A 101 -1.88 21.19 19.45
CA ASP A 101 -1.08 20.25 18.64
C ASP A 101 -1.04 18.82 19.22
N ALA A 102 -1.07 18.68 20.55
CA ALA A 102 -1.09 17.38 21.22
C ALA A 102 -2.41 16.64 20.98
N GLU A 103 -3.54 17.35 21.08
CA GLU A 103 -4.88 16.80 20.85
C GLU A 103 -5.09 16.46 19.37
N ILE A 104 -4.60 17.30 18.45
CA ILE A 104 -4.62 17.01 17.01
C ILE A 104 -3.84 15.73 16.70
N ARG A 105 -2.67 15.53 17.31
CA ARG A 105 -1.87 14.31 17.14
C ARG A 105 -2.59 13.08 17.67
N GLN A 106 -3.23 13.17 18.84
CA GLN A 106 -4.00 12.08 19.42
C GLN A 106 -5.21 11.74 18.55
N TYR A 107 -5.97 12.74 18.11
CA TYR A 107 -7.12 12.57 17.22
C TYR A 107 -6.70 11.95 15.87
N TYR A 108 -5.57 12.39 15.31
CA TYR A 108 -5.02 11.81 14.10
C TYR A 108 -4.67 10.32 14.27
N GLN A 109 -4.06 9.94 15.40
CA GLN A 109 -3.77 8.53 15.70
C GLN A 109 -5.05 7.70 15.81
N GLU A 110 -6.07 8.19 16.50
CA GLU A 110 -7.35 7.49 16.66
C GLU A 110 -8.10 7.31 15.32
N VAL A 111 -8.05 8.33 14.46
CA VAL A 111 -8.63 8.25 13.10
C VAL A 111 -7.86 7.23 12.26
N GLN A 112 -6.53 7.17 12.35
CA GLN A 112 -5.72 6.16 11.64
C GLN A 112 -6.02 4.74 12.10
N GLU A 113 -6.17 4.52 13.42
CA GLU A 113 -6.57 3.23 13.97
C GLU A 113 -7.96 2.79 13.48
N LYS A 114 -8.91 3.73 13.41
CA LYS A 114 -10.24 3.48 12.84
C LYS A 114 -10.22 3.24 11.32
N GLN A 115 -9.27 3.84 10.59
CA GLN A 115 -9.07 3.57 9.16
C GLN A 115 -8.46 2.19 8.91
N HIS A 116 -7.60 1.70 9.81
CA HIS A 116 -7.04 0.34 9.75
C HIS A 116 -8.10 -0.76 9.95
N GLY A 117 -9.31 -0.39 10.44
CA GLY A 117 -10.50 -1.24 10.51
C GLY A 117 -11.44 -1.15 9.30
N LYS A 118 -11.20 -0.24 8.33
CA LYS A 118 -12.01 -0.19 7.09
C LYS A 118 -11.57 -1.29 6.12
N SER A 119 -12.56 -2.03 5.62
CA SER A 119 -12.48 -3.31 4.90
C SER A 119 -11.20 -3.51 4.08
N ARG A 120 -10.43 -4.53 4.46
CA ARG A 120 -9.22 -4.95 3.74
C ARG A 120 -9.65 -5.50 2.38
N LYS A 121 -8.94 -5.14 1.32
CA LYS A 121 -9.20 -5.67 -0.04
C LYS A 121 -9.09 -7.20 -0.13
N HIS A 122 -8.30 -7.81 0.77
CA HIS A 122 -8.13 -9.26 0.85
C HIS A 122 -8.27 -9.70 2.31
N ASP A 123 -9.07 -10.73 2.54
CA ASP A 123 -9.20 -11.35 3.84
C ASP A 123 -7.88 -12.00 4.28
N ARG A 124 -7.60 -11.89 5.57
CA ARG A 124 -6.46 -12.54 6.20
C ARG A 124 -6.88 -13.87 6.76
N LYS A 125 -6.04 -14.87 6.56
CA LYS A 125 -6.18 -16.20 7.14
C LYS A 125 -5.17 -16.34 8.26
N ASP A 126 -5.61 -16.87 9.39
CA ASP A 126 -4.70 -17.30 10.45
C ASP A 126 -3.79 -18.39 9.87
N PHE A 127 -2.48 -18.18 10.02
CA PHE A 127 -1.49 -19.05 9.38
C PHE A 127 -0.22 -19.08 10.23
N PHE A 128 -0.23 -19.97 11.22
CA PHE A 128 0.87 -20.12 12.16
C PHE A 128 1.99 -20.99 11.58
N MET A 129 2.96 -20.34 10.94
CA MET A 129 4.05 -21.03 10.23
C MET A 129 5.39 -20.36 10.45
N ILE A 130 6.46 -21.17 10.49
CA ILE A 130 7.82 -20.65 10.60
C ILE A 130 8.18 -19.90 9.32
N VAL A 131 8.78 -18.72 9.48
CA VAL A 131 9.34 -17.93 8.39
C VAL A 131 10.82 -17.63 8.65
N ASP A 132 11.63 -17.96 7.65
CA ASP A 132 13.01 -17.53 7.56
C ASP A 132 13.07 -16.23 6.74
N TYR A 133 13.75 -15.21 7.24
CA TYR A 133 13.91 -13.97 6.48
C TYR A 133 15.29 -13.35 6.65
N SER A 134 15.67 -12.57 5.65
CA SER A 134 16.95 -11.86 5.63
C SER A 134 16.76 -10.36 5.50
N VAL A 135 17.51 -9.62 6.31
CA VAL A 135 17.56 -8.16 6.35
C VAL A 135 19.00 -7.72 6.54
N ASN A 136 19.49 -6.83 5.65
CA ASN A 136 20.85 -6.28 5.72
C ASN A 136 21.90 -7.38 5.96
N ASP A 137 21.80 -8.48 5.20
CA ASP A 137 22.66 -9.67 5.26
C ASP A 137 22.64 -10.46 6.58
N LYS A 138 21.70 -10.16 7.48
CA LYS A 138 21.41 -10.95 8.68
C LYS A 138 20.20 -11.84 8.45
N TYR A 139 20.25 -13.05 8.99
CA TYR A 139 19.21 -14.06 8.88
C TYR A 139 18.49 -14.23 10.21
N TYR A 140 17.17 -14.36 10.14
CA TYR A 140 16.28 -14.48 11.28
C TYR A 140 15.23 -15.55 10.99
N ARG A 141 14.71 -16.13 12.07
CA ARG A 141 13.64 -17.12 12.05
C ARG A 141 12.61 -16.73 13.08
N ASP A 142 11.37 -16.56 12.64
CA ASP A 142 10.23 -16.17 13.46
C ASP A 142 8.96 -16.88 12.97
N PHE A 143 7.78 -16.39 13.36
CA PHE A 143 6.48 -16.97 13.03
C PHE A 143 5.62 -16.00 12.25
N ILE A 144 4.95 -16.50 11.22
CA ILE A 144 3.79 -15.88 10.62
C ILE A 144 2.61 -16.07 11.57
N GLN A 145 1.84 -15.02 11.79
CA GLN A 145 0.57 -15.09 12.51
C GLN A 145 -0.60 -15.17 11.54
N ASP A 146 -0.59 -14.30 10.52
CA ASP A 146 -1.63 -14.22 9.52
C ASP A 146 -1.03 -13.95 8.13
N ILE A 147 -1.75 -14.36 7.08
CA ILE A 147 -1.37 -14.14 5.70
C ILE A 147 -2.60 -13.81 4.84
N SER A 148 -2.41 -12.98 3.82
CA SER A 148 -3.38 -12.70 2.76
C SER A 148 -2.69 -12.75 1.39
N GLU A 149 -3.44 -12.58 0.31
CA GLU A 149 -2.86 -12.46 -1.04
C GLU A 149 -1.94 -11.23 -1.20
N SER A 150 -2.08 -10.23 -0.33
CA SER A 150 -1.34 -8.98 -0.44
C SER A 150 -0.17 -8.87 0.54
N GLY A 151 -0.11 -9.72 1.57
CA GLY A 151 0.88 -9.56 2.62
C GLY A 151 0.77 -10.56 3.76
N VAL A 152 1.60 -10.34 4.76
CA VAL A 152 1.76 -11.24 5.92
C VAL A 152 2.00 -10.43 7.18
N PHE A 153 1.61 -10.93 8.34
CA PHE A 153 2.07 -10.43 9.63
C PHE A 153 3.02 -11.43 10.27
N ILE A 154 4.22 -10.98 10.61
CA ILE A 154 5.21 -11.79 11.31
C ILE A 154 5.30 -11.32 12.77
N LYS A 155 5.23 -12.26 13.71
CA LYS A 155 5.50 -12.02 15.13
C LYS A 155 7.00 -12.07 15.35
N THR A 156 7.57 -10.97 15.79
CA THR A 156 9.01 -10.82 15.93
C THR A 156 9.36 -9.65 16.83
N SER A 157 10.49 -9.75 17.52
CA SER A 157 11.07 -8.67 18.32
C SER A 157 12.04 -7.79 17.53
N GLN A 158 12.24 -8.06 16.23
CA GLN A 158 13.17 -7.27 15.42
C GLN A 158 12.66 -5.82 15.24
N PRO A 159 13.52 -4.81 15.45
CA PRO A 159 13.15 -3.41 15.33
C PRO A 159 13.13 -2.96 13.87
N PHE A 160 12.06 -3.28 13.15
CA PHE A 160 11.90 -2.86 11.77
C PHE A 160 11.55 -1.38 11.60
N SER A 161 11.89 -0.85 10.44
CA SER A 161 11.42 0.46 9.97
C SER A 161 10.41 0.29 8.82
N VAL A 162 9.39 1.14 8.77
CA VAL A 162 8.45 1.18 7.64
C VAL A 162 9.21 1.51 6.34
N GLY A 163 8.84 0.85 5.24
CA GLY A 163 9.49 0.95 3.93
C GLY A 163 10.70 0.02 3.75
N GLN A 164 11.15 -0.65 4.81
CA GLN A 164 12.26 -1.59 4.74
C GLN A 164 11.88 -2.83 3.93
N LYS A 165 12.78 -3.26 3.04
CA LYS A 165 12.56 -4.45 2.20
C LYS A 165 13.26 -5.65 2.78
N ILE A 166 12.55 -6.76 2.84
CA ILE A 166 13.04 -8.02 3.39
C ILE A 166 12.75 -9.14 2.41
N GLN A 167 13.55 -10.21 2.46
CA GLN A 167 13.29 -11.42 1.70
C GLN A 167 12.88 -12.53 2.66
N MET A 168 11.75 -13.17 2.41
CA MET A 168 11.16 -14.21 3.24
C MET A 168 11.14 -15.55 2.50
N THR A 169 11.26 -16.63 3.27
CA THR A 169 11.06 -18.00 2.83
C THR A 169 10.24 -18.72 3.90
N PHE A 170 9.12 -19.31 3.51
CA PHE A 170 8.27 -20.11 4.40
C PHE A 170 7.72 -21.30 3.62
N MET A 171 7.41 -22.39 4.33
CA MET A 171 6.92 -23.61 3.68
C MET A 171 5.45 -23.47 3.25
N SER A 172 5.02 -24.27 2.28
CA SER A 172 3.59 -24.53 2.07
C SER A 172 2.99 -25.32 3.22
N PRO A 173 1.65 -25.26 3.44
CA PRO A 173 0.97 -26.01 4.50
C PRO A 173 1.23 -27.53 4.45
N ASP A 174 1.37 -28.07 3.24
CA ASP A 174 1.72 -29.47 2.97
C ASP A 174 3.22 -29.78 3.11
N TYR A 175 4.04 -28.80 3.51
CA TYR A 175 5.50 -28.87 3.66
C TYR A 175 6.25 -29.35 2.40
N GLN A 176 5.62 -29.34 1.23
CA GLN A 176 6.23 -29.90 0.02
C GLN A 176 7.26 -28.96 -0.60
N LYS A 177 7.06 -27.63 -0.51
CA LYS A 177 7.94 -26.67 -1.17
C LYS A 177 8.11 -25.36 -0.40
N PRO A 178 9.35 -24.84 -0.27
CA PRO A 178 9.57 -23.50 0.23
C PRO A 178 9.05 -22.46 -0.77
N PHE A 179 8.31 -21.48 -0.27
CA PHE A 179 7.86 -20.31 -1.00
C PHE A 179 8.71 -19.10 -0.64
N LYS A 180 9.38 -18.53 -1.63
CA LYS A 180 10.29 -17.40 -1.48
C LYS A 180 9.69 -16.12 -2.07
N ILE A 181 9.60 -15.07 -1.28
CA ILE A 181 9.00 -13.80 -1.70
C ILE A 181 9.63 -12.61 -0.98
N LYS A 182 9.72 -11.46 -1.66
CA LYS A 182 10.14 -10.20 -1.04
C LYS A 182 8.93 -9.49 -0.45
N GLY A 183 9.15 -8.77 0.63
CA GLY A 183 8.15 -7.93 1.26
C GLY A 183 8.69 -6.56 1.62
N GLU A 184 7.80 -5.60 1.76
CA GLU A 184 8.07 -4.27 2.32
C GLU A 184 7.32 -4.13 3.64
N ILE A 185 8.00 -3.66 4.68
CA ILE A 185 7.38 -3.36 5.98
C ILE A 185 6.42 -2.19 5.77
N VAL A 186 5.12 -2.40 5.98
CA VAL A 186 4.09 -1.35 5.84
C VAL A 186 3.53 -0.89 7.19
N ARG A 187 3.73 -1.69 8.25
CA ARG A 187 3.39 -1.34 9.63
C ARG A 187 4.31 -2.06 10.61
N VAL A 188 4.58 -1.42 11.73
CA VAL A 188 5.37 -1.99 12.84
C VAL A 188 4.51 -1.92 14.10
N HIS A 189 4.50 -3.00 14.87
CA HIS A 189 3.83 -3.14 16.15
C HIS A 189 4.83 -3.60 17.20
N THR A 190 4.44 -3.51 18.48
CA THR A 190 5.29 -3.94 19.60
C THR A 190 5.62 -5.42 19.59
N ASP A 191 4.77 -6.24 18.96
CA ASP A 191 4.89 -7.70 18.92
C ASP A 191 5.19 -8.26 17.52
N GLY A 192 5.40 -7.40 16.51
CA GLY A 192 5.66 -7.85 15.16
C GLY A 192 5.60 -6.76 14.09
N ALA A 193 5.55 -7.19 12.83
CA ALA A 193 5.46 -6.30 11.69
C ALA A 193 4.54 -6.84 10.60
N GLY A 194 3.82 -5.92 9.97
CA GLY A 194 3.00 -6.22 8.81
C GLY A 194 3.76 -5.88 7.54
N LEU A 195 3.75 -6.82 6.61
CA LEU A 195 4.47 -6.76 5.35
C LEU A 195 3.52 -6.83 4.17
N LYS A 196 3.83 -6.06 3.14
CA LYS A 196 3.19 -6.16 1.84
C LYS A 196 4.11 -6.91 0.88
N PHE A 197 3.58 -7.90 0.18
CA PHE A 197 4.35 -8.64 -0.82
C PHE A 197 4.73 -7.78 -2.00
N ILE A 198 5.97 -7.94 -2.46
CA ILE A 198 6.48 -7.37 -3.70
C ILE A 198 6.43 -8.48 -4.75
N ILE A 199 5.40 -8.44 -5.59
CA ILE A 199 5.20 -9.41 -6.66
C ILE A 199 5.99 -8.95 -7.89
N GLU A 200 6.96 -9.74 -8.32
CA GLU A 200 7.89 -9.40 -9.40
C GLU A 200 7.48 -10.03 -10.75
N SER A 201 6.57 -11.03 -10.75
CA SER A 201 6.08 -11.68 -11.98
C SER A 201 4.68 -12.27 -11.84
N GLN A 202 3.98 -12.48 -12.97
CA GLN A 202 2.69 -13.20 -13.01
C GLN A 202 2.82 -14.65 -12.53
N VAL A 203 3.96 -15.29 -12.77
CA VAL A 203 4.23 -16.67 -12.29
C VAL A 203 4.26 -16.69 -10.76
N GLN A 204 4.90 -15.70 -10.14
CA GLN A 204 4.93 -15.57 -8.68
C GLN A 204 3.54 -15.26 -8.11
N GLU A 205 2.76 -14.41 -8.78
CA GLU A 205 1.36 -14.14 -8.40
C GLU A 205 0.49 -15.39 -8.44
N ALA A 206 0.58 -16.18 -9.52
CA ALA A 206 -0.14 -17.44 -9.66
C ALA A 206 0.29 -18.46 -8.60
N ALA A 207 1.59 -18.56 -8.32
CA ALA A 207 2.12 -19.41 -7.27
C ALA A 207 1.62 -18.99 -5.87
N LEU A 208 1.52 -17.68 -5.61
CA LEU A 208 0.96 -17.15 -4.36
C LEU A 208 -0.54 -17.46 -4.25
N LYS A 209 -1.31 -17.31 -5.33
CA LYS A 209 -2.75 -17.67 -5.33
C LYS A 209 -2.96 -19.15 -5.04
N ASN A 210 -2.16 -20.01 -5.68
CA ASN A 210 -2.21 -21.47 -5.43
C ASN A 210 -1.78 -21.83 -4.00
N PHE A 211 -0.78 -21.13 -3.45
CA PHE A 211 -0.40 -21.26 -2.05
C PHE A 211 -1.57 -20.91 -1.12
N MET A 212 -2.24 -19.79 -1.39
CA MET A 212 -3.38 -19.30 -0.59
C MET A 212 -4.61 -20.20 -0.69
N SER A 213 -4.86 -20.86 -1.82
CA SER A 213 -5.94 -21.86 -1.94
C SER A 213 -5.66 -23.10 -1.10
N ASN A 214 -4.41 -23.55 -1.06
CA ASN A 214 -4.04 -24.76 -0.32
C ASN A 214 -4.18 -24.60 1.20
N ILE A 215 -3.91 -23.39 1.75
CA ILE A 215 -4.18 -23.08 3.17
C ILE A 215 -5.66 -23.32 3.53
N GLN A 216 -6.58 -23.10 2.59
CA GLN A 216 -8.02 -23.22 2.85
C GLN A 216 -8.48 -24.67 3.00
N ILE A 217 -7.83 -25.60 2.28
CA ILE A 217 -8.20 -27.01 2.27
C ILE A 217 -7.89 -27.66 3.63
N ASP A 218 -6.73 -27.35 4.21
CA ASP A 218 -6.30 -27.92 5.50
C ASP A 218 -7.12 -27.39 6.69
N THR A 219 -7.56 -26.13 6.61
CA THR A 219 -8.42 -25.52 7.63
C THR A 219 -9.80 -26.19 7.66
N ILE A 220 -10.33 -26.60 6.51
CA ILE A 220 -11.62 -27.29 6.39
C ILE A 220 -11.49 -28.78 6.79
N GLY A 221 -10.37 -29.43 6.45
CA GLY A 221 -10.13 -30.84 6.81
C GLY A 221 -9.90 -31.10 8.30
N THR A 222 -9.49 -30.07 9.06
CA THR A 222 -9.23 -30.20 10.50
C THR A 222 -10.50 -30.06 11.36
N GLN A 223 -11.59 -29.48 10.84
CA GLN A 223 -12.87 -29.39 11.57
C GLN A 223 -13.80 -30.61 11.39
N SER A 224 -13.33 -31.67 10.71
CA SER A 224 -14.11 -32.88 10.39
C SER A 224 -13.61 -34.15 11.12
N ARG A 225 -12.81 -34.02 12.19
CA ARG A 225 -12.33 -35.17 12.96
C ARG A 225 -12.61 -35.02 14.45
#